data_AF-A0A6V7LZ53-F1
#
_entry.id   AF-A0A6V7LZ53-F1
#
_cell.length_a   1.000
_cell.length_b   1.000
_cell.length_c   1.000
_cell.angle_alpha   90.00
_cell.angle_beta   90.00
_cell.angle_gamma   90.00
#
_symmetry.space_group_name_H-M   'P 1'
#
loop_
_entity.id
_entity.type
_entity.pdbx_description
1 polymer ?
#
loop_
_entity_poly.entity_id
_entity_poly.type
_entity_poly.pdbx_seq_one_letter_code
_entity_poly.pdbx_strand_id
1 'polypeptide(L)' 'MDIPAINFSPMNKTLIKIHDHNEFLNKDIFLRGIEIYMKLIPAIANV' A
#
# COMPACT_ATOMS: atom_id res chain seq x y z
N MET A 1 9.99 -22.98 -6.33
CA MET A 1 9.77 -21.80 -5.46
C MET A 1 9.36 -20.66 -6.38
N ASP A 2 8.19 -20.76 -7.02
CA ASP A 2 7.87 -19.96 -8.22
C ASP A 2 6.49 -19.32 -8.09
N ILE A 3 6.29 -18.59 -7.00
CA ILE A 3 5.09 -17.76 -6.85
C ILE A 3 5.50 -16.33 -7.20
N PRO A 4 4.96 -15.75 -8.31
CA PRO A 4 5.23 -14.35 -8.62
C PRO A 4 4.66 -13.48 -7.50
N ALA A 5 5.49 -12.57 -6.98
CA ALA A 5 5.14 -11.72 -5.85
C ALA A 5 5.50 -10.26 -6.13
N ILE A 6 4.68 -9.34 -5.62
CA ILE A 6 4.91 -7.90 -5.67
C ILE A 6 4.76 -7.36 -4.25
N ASN A 7 5.77 -6.62 -3.78
CA ASN A 7 5.65 -5.81 -2.57
C ASN A 7 5.24 -4.39 -2.98
N PHE A 8 4.06 -3.97 -2.55
CA PHE A 8 3.50 -2.68 -2.89
C PHE A 8 2.92 -2.03 -1.64
N SER A 9 3.18 -0.74 -1.47
CA SER A 9 2.62 0.09 -0.40
C SER A 9 2.11 1.40 -1.02
N PRO A 10 0.80 1.70 -0.97
CA PRO A 10 0.21 2.90 -1.57
C PRO A 10 0.44 4.15 -0.70
N MET A 11 1.68 4.39 -0.28
CA MET A 11 2.09 5.51 0.58
C MET A 11 2.78 6.60 -0.24
N ASN A 12 2.10 7.08 -1.29
CA ASN A 12 2.66 8.14 -2.12
C ASN A 12 2.75 9.46 -1.34
N LYS A 13 3.78 10.27 -1.66
CA LYS A 13 4.03 11.57 -1.01
C LYS A 13 4.23 11.48 0.51
N THR A 14 4.59 10.30 1.03
CA THR A 14 4.95 10.08 2.43
C THR A 14 6.48 10.01 2.56
N LEU A 15 7.03 10.69 3.56
CA LEU A 15 8.45 10.57 3.90
C LEU A 15 8.74 9.14 4.39
N ILE A 16 9.84 8.53 3.96
CA ILE A 16 10.25 7.21 4.46
C ILE A 16 10.76 7.38 5.88
N LYS A 17 9.94 6.98 6.86
CA LYS A 17 10.23 7.06 8.30
C LYS A 17 10.00 5.75 9.04
N ILE A 18 9.95 4.63 8.32
CA ILE A 18 9.78 3.32 8.94
C ILE A 18 10.85 3.13 10.02
N HIS A 19 10.44 2.88 11.26
CA HIS A 19 11.32 2.74 12.42
C HIS A 19 12.12 4.00 12.84
N ASP A 20 11.74 5.19 12.38
CA ASP A 20 12.34 6.47 12.77
C ASP A 20 11.45 7.24 13.77
N HIS A 21 12.00 8.27 14.41
CA HIS A 21 11.23 9.14 15.30
C HIS A 21 10.13 9.90 14.52
N ASN A 22 8.97 10.07 15.17
CA ASN A 22 7.80 10.72 14.57
C ASN A 22 7.42 10.07 13.22
N GLU A 23 7.40 8.73 13.16
CA GLU A 23 6.77 7.98 12.08
C GLU A 23 5.27 8.32 12.03
N PHE A 24 4.78 8.72 10.85
CA PHE A 24 3.36 9.01 10.64
C PHE A 24 2.96 8.75 9.19
N LEU A 25 1.66 8.58 8.98
CA LEU A 25 1.03 8.53 7.67
C LEU A 25 -0.14 9.52 7.64
N ASN A 26 -0.25 10.30 6.57
CA ASN A 26 -1.40 11.18 6.38
C ASN A 26 -2.67 10.33 6.21
N LYS A 27 -3.74 10.68 6.93
CA LYS A 27 -5.02 9.93 6.92
C LYS A 27 -5.63 9.79 5.52
N ASP A 28 -5.50 10.81 4.66
CA ASP A 28 -6.09 10.81 3.32
C ASP A 28 -5.31 9.87 2.39
N ILE A 29 -3.98 9.74 2.60
CA ILE A 29 -3.14 8.75 1.90
C ILE A 29 -3.50 7.33 2.35
N PHE A 30 -3.71 7.12 3.66
CA PHE A 30 -4.18 5.84 4.19
C PHE A 30 -5.52 5.41 3.57
N LEU A 31 -6.52 6.31 3.59
CA LEU A 31 -7.84 6.05 3.00
C LEU A 31 -7.75 5.80 1.49
N ARG A 32 -6.93 6.56 0.77
CA ARG A 32 -6.65 6.30 -0.65
C ARG A 32 -6.02 4.93 -0.88
N GLY A 33 -5.16 4.47 0.03
CA GLY A 33 -4.61 3.12 -0.01
C GLY A 33 -5.69 2.04 0.01
N ILE A 34 -6.72 2.21 0.84
CA ILE A 34 -7.89 1.31 0.88
C ILE A 34 -8.60 1.30 -0.48
N GLU A 35 -8.89 2.47 -1.06
CA GLU A 35 -9.51 2.56 -2.39
C GLU A 35 -8.71 1.84 -3.49
N ILE A 36 -7.38 1.88 -3.40
CA ILE A 36 -6.49 1.20 -4.36
C ILE A 36 -6.59 -0.32 -4.18
N TYR A 37 -6.50 -0.84 -2.95
CA TYR A 37 -6.62 -2.28 -2.71
C TYR A 37 -8.01 -2.82 -3.04
N MET A 38 -9.08 -2.05 -2.82
CA MET A 38 -10.44 -2.40 -3.26
C MET A 38 -10.54 -2.63 -4.77
N LYS A 39 -9.69 -1.98 -5.58
CA LYS A 39 -9.61 -2.22 -7.03
C LYS A 39 -8.62 -3.33 -7.37
N LEU A 40 -7.48 -3.37 -6.69
CA LEU A 40 -6.39 -4.30 -6.98
C LEU A 40 -6.77 -5.75 -6.67
N ILE A 41 -7.36 -6.00 -5.50
CA ILE A 41 -7.70 -7.37 -5.06
C ILE A 41 -8.63 -8.06 -6.06
N PRO A 42 -9.78 -7.47 -6.47
CA PRO A 42 -10.62 -8.08 -7.50
C PRO A 42 -9.91 -8.27 -8.84
N ALA A 43 -9.04 -7.32 -9.24
CA ALA A 43 -8.33 -7.42 -10.52
C ALA A 43 -7.33 -8.58 -10.57
N ILE A 44 -6.72 -8.96 -9.44
CA ILE A 44 -5.72 -10.04 -9.37
C ILE A 44 -6.29 -11.38 -8.89
N ALA A 45 -7.41 -11.36 -8.16
CA ALA A 45 -8.03 -12.56 -7.59
C ALA A 45 -9.17 -13.13 -8.46
N ASN A 46 -9.52 -12.47 -9.57
CA ASN A 46 -10.54 -12.95 -10.50
C ASN A 46 -9.98 -14.04 -11.42
N VAL A 47 -9.85 -15.24 -10.84
CA VAL A 47 -9.45 -16.49 -11.50
C VAL A 47 -10.65 -17.33 -11.91
#